data_AF-A0A8I1T296-F1
#
_entry.id   AF-A0A8I1T296-F1
#
_cell.length_a   1.000
_cell.length_b   1.000
_cell.length_c   1.000
_cell.angle_alpha   90.00
_cell.angle_beta   90.00
_cell.angle_gamma   90.00
#
_symmetry.space_group_name_H-M   'P 1'
#
loop_
_entity.id
_entity.type
_entity.pdbx_description
1 polymer ?
#
loop_
_entity_poly.entity_id
_entity_poly.type
_entity_poly.pdbx_seq_one_letter_code
_entity_poly.pdbx_strand_id
1 'polypeptide(L)'
;MLCAGLLAAGCGSSSDDGGETADQAQQEIQEQKDVAKEQAKKRAQQEIQEQKDVAAAQKAKAKQKAKDTKAEIQEQADVAAAQNAPGAKTDCGGGVQAGPNTSCSFAENVASKFKSTGQSSLSVYSPTTGETYTMNCGPWKDAGTVCKGGNNASVYITG
;
A
#
# COMPACT_ATOMS: atom_id res chain seq x y z
N MET A 1 -70.62 2.30 12.85
CA MET A 1 -71.04 3.28 13.88
C MET A 1 -70.95 4.65 13.26
N LEU A 2 -72.03 5.41 13.42
CA LEU A 2 -72.29 6.72 12.82
C LEU A 2 -71.19 7.75 13.13
N CYS A 3 -70.80 8.53 12.12
CA CYS A 3 -70.72 9.98 12.27
C CYS A 3 -71.40 10.63 11.07
N ALA A 4 -72.44 11.39 11.40
CA ALA A 4 -73.40 11.99 10.51
C ALA A 4 -72.79 13.11 9.67
N GLY A 5 -73.35 13.29 8.47
CA GLY A 5 -73.12 14.45 7.64
C GLY A 5 -73.74 15.72 8.21
N LEU A 6 -73.20 16.85 7.78
CA LEU A 6 -73.89 18.12 7.76
C LEU A 6 -74.14 18.51 6.30
N LEU A 7 -75.42 18.68 5.98
CA LEU A 7 -75.96 19.09 4.68
C LEU A 7 -75.99 20.62 4.57
N ALA A 8 -75.70 21.13 3.37
CA ALA A 8 -76.36 22.27 2.72
C ALA A 8 -75.94 22.24 1.23
N ALA A 9 -76.73 21.66 0.32
CA ALA A 9 -77.89 22.24 -0.39
C ALA A 9 -77.52 23.46 -1.27
N GLY A 10 -77.63 23.28 -2.59
CA GLY A 10 -77.65 24.37 -3.58
C GLY A 10 -77.37 23.92 -5.00
N CYS A 11 -78.40 23.49 -5.75
CA CYS A 11 -78.41 23.59 -7.20
C CYS A 11 -79.05 24.94 -7.59
N GLY A 12 -78.49 25.66 -8.55
CA GLY A 12 -79.23 26.65 -9.33
C GLY A 12 -78.67 28.08 -9.38
N SER A 13 -78.12 28.40 -10.55
CA SER A 13 -78.26 29.65 -11.31
C SER A 13 -77.46 30.90 -10.91
N SER A 14 -76.64 31.36 -11.89
CA SER A 14 -76.13 32.74 -12.09
C SER A 14 -75.11 33.23 -11.05
N SER A 15 -73.93 33.77 -11.37
CA SER A 15 -73.41 34.43 -12.56
C SER A 15 -71.86 34.34 -12.56
N ASP A 16 -71.28 34.58 -13.73
CA ASP A 16 -69.88 34.89 -14.00
C ASP A 16 -69.05 35.42 -12.82
N ASP A 17 -67.93 34.73 -12.54
CA ASP A 17 -66.63 35.38 -12.33
C ASP A 17 -65.51 34.35 -12.64
N GLY A 18 -65.34 34.11 -13.94
CA GLY A 18 -64.26 33.29 -14.49
C GLY A 18 -62.95 34.08 -14.52
N GLY A 19 -62.34 34.30 -13.35
CA GLY A 19 -61.10 35.07 -13.23
C GLY A 19 -60.08 34.55 -12.21
N GLU A 20 -60.48 34.02 -11.05
CA GLU A 20 -59.55 33.82 -9.91
C GLU A 20 -58.83 32.46 -9.88
N THR A 21 -59.32 31.45 -10.59
CA THR A 21 -58.76 30.08 -10.51
C THR A 21 -57.49 29.89 -11.35
N ALA A 22 -57.29 30.73 -12.38
CA ALA A 22 -56.11 30.64 -13.24
C ALA A 22 -54.85 31.22 -12.58
N ASP A 23 -54.99 32.32 -11.83
CA ASP A 23 -53.88 32.98 -11.12
C ASP A 23 -53.36 32.12 -9.95
N GLN A 24 -54.26 31.53 -9.14
CA GLN A 24 -53.87 30.63 -8.05
C GLN A 24 -53.21 29.34 -8.57
N ALA A 25 -53.73 28.74 -9.64
CA ALA A 25 -53.11 27.57 -10.25
C ALA A 25 -51.73 27.88 -10.87
N GLN A 26 -51.55 29.07 -11.43
CA GLN A 26 -50.25 29.51 -11.95
C GLN A 26 -49.23 29.80 -10.84
N GLN A 27 -49.69 30.34 -9.70
CA GLN A 27 -48.84 30.66 -8.56
C GLN A 27 -48.31 29.38 -7.88
N GLU A 28 -49.13 28.35 -7.69
CA GLU A 28 -48.70 27.04 -7.18
C GLU A 28 -47.73 26.32 -8.13
N ILE A 29 -47.94 26.41 -9.45
CA ILE A 29 -47.02 25.84 -10.45
C ILE A 29 -45.65 26.55 -10.41
N GLN A 30 -45.63 27.86 -10.20
CA GLN A 30 -44.39 28.64 -10.11
C GLN A 30 -43.63 28.31 -8.82
N GLU A 31 -44.32 28.25 -7.69
CA GLU A 31 -43.73 27.86 -6.40
C GLU A 31 -43.18 26.43 -6.44
N GLN A 32 -43.91 25.48 -7.04
CA GLN A 32 -43.42 24.11 -7.23
C GLN A 32 -42.16 24.05 -8.14
N LYS A 33 -42.07 24.90 -9.16
CA LYS A 33 -40.87 25.00 -10.01
C LYS A 33 -39.67 25.57 -9.26
N ASP A 34 -39.88 26.56 -8.40
CA ASP A 34 -38.81 27.18 -7.61
C ASP A 34 -38.31 26.23 -6.51
N VAL A 35 -39.21 25.49 -5.84
CA VAL A 35 -38.86 24.41 -4.91
C VAL A 35 -38.12 23.28 -5.63
N ALA A 36 -38.57 22.86 -6.82
CA ALA A 36 -37.90 21.83 -7.61
C ALA A 36 -36.49 22.26 -8.05
N LYS A 37 -36.32 23.53 -8.45
CA LYS A 37 -35.02 24.09 -8.84
C LYS A 37 -34.07 24.24 -7.66
N GLU A 38 -34.57 24.66 -6.50
CA GLU A 38 -33.78 24.73 -5.28
C GLU A 38 -33.37 23.34 -4.78
N GLN A 39 -34.29 22.37 -4.82
CA GLN A 39 -34.02 21.00 -4.43
C GLN A 39 -33.00 20.33 -5.37
N ALA A 40 -33.09 20.58 -6.68
CA ALA A 40 -32.09 20.14 -7.65
C ALA A 40 -30.71 20.76 -7.37
N LYS A 41 -30.66 22.05 -7.04
CA LYS A 41 -29.41 22.73 -6.69
C LYS A 41 -28.79 22.19 -5.40
N LYS A 42 -29.60 21.92 -4.36
CA LYS A 42 -29.14 21.31 -3.10
C LYS A 42 -28.58 19.90 -3.31
N ARG A 43 -29.26 19.07 -4.12
CA ARG A 43 -28.78 17.72 -4.46
C ARG A 43 -27.45 17.77 -5.23
N ALA A 44 -27.34 18.64 -6.23
CA ALA A 44 -26.09 18.82 -6.96
C ALA A 44 -24.94 19.33 -6.06
N GLN A 45 -25.23 20.22 -5.10
CA GLN A 45 -24.25 20.69 -4.13
C GLN A 45 -23.82 19.59 -3.15
N GLN A 46 -24.75 18.74 -2.71
CA GLN A 46 -24.45 17.58 -1.86
C GLN A 46 -23.54 16.58 -2.57
N GLU A 47 -23.82 16.26 -3.84
CA GLU A 47 -22.98 15.36 -4.65
C GLU A 47 -21.56 15.92 -4.86
N ILE A 48 -21.41 17.22 -5.11
CA ILE A 48 -20.09 17.87 -5.23
C ILE A 48 -19.33 17.83 -3.91
N GLN A 49 -20.01 18.00 -2.78
CA GLN A 49 -19.38 17.93 -1.46
C GLN A 49 -18.91 16.50 -1.15
N GLU A 50 -19.74 15.50 -1.41
CA GLU A 50 -19.38 14.08 -1.24
C GLU A 50 -18.16 13.69 -2.09
N GLN A 51 -18.11 14.13 -3.35
CA GLN A 51 -16.97 13.89 -4.23
C GLN A 51 -15.66 14.53 -3.70
N LYS A 52 -15.74 15.72 -3.09
CA LYS A 52 -14.57 16.38 -2.47
C LYS A 52 -14.08 15.64 -1.24
N ASP A 53 -14.99 15.10 -0.43
CA ASP A 53 -14.64 14.34 0.77
C ASP A 53 -13.99 13.00 0.40
N VAL A 54 -14.49 12.32 -0.64
CA VAL A 54 -13.86 11.13 -1.21
C VAL A 54 -12.46 11.44 -1.75
N ALA A 55 -12.30 12.54 -2.50
CA ALA A 55 -10.99 12.94 -3.02
C ALA A 55 -10.00 13.32 -1.90
N ALA A 56 -10.45 13.98 -0.84
CA ALA A 56 -9.64 14.31 0.32
C ALA A 56 -9.21 13.04 1.08
N ALA A 57 -10.12 12.09 1.27
CA ALA A 57 -9.83 10.79 1.89
C ALA A 57 -8.82 9.98 1.07
N GLN A 58 -8.95 9.95 -0.26
CA GLN A 58 -7.97 9.30 -1.14
C GLN A 58 -6.58 9.97 -1.05
N LYS A 59 -6.53 11.30 -1.02
CA LYS A 59 -5.27 12.05 -0.87
C LYS A 59 -4.61 11.82 0.49
N ALA A 60 -5.40 11.67 1.56
CA ALA A 60 -4.88 11.33 2.89
C ALA A 60 -4.29 9.90 2.92
N LYS A 61 -5.00 8.91 2.35
CA LYS A 61 -4.52 7.53 2.22
C LYS A 61 -3.22 7.44 1.40
N ALA A 62 -3.11 8.19 0.30
CA ALA A 62 -1.89 8.24 -0.51
C ALA A 62 -0.70 8.84 0.25
N LYS A 63 -0.92 9.92 1.03
CA LYS A 63 0.11 10.51 1.89
C LYS A 63 0.57 9.57 2.99
N GLN A 64 -0.32 8.77 3.54
CA GLN A 64 0.03 7.78 4.56
C GLN A 64 0.87 6.65 3.97
N LYS A 65 0.44 6.08 2.84
CA LYS A 65 1.23 5.07 2.11
C LYS A 65 2.64 5.57 1.77
N ALA A 66 2.79 6.84 1.38
CA ALA A 66 4.11 7.43 1.09
C ALA A 66 4.99 7.59 2.34
N LYS A 67 4.41 7.80 3.53
CA LYS A 67 5.16 7.85 4.80
C LYS A 67 5.60 6.46 5.25
N ASP A 68 4.72 5.47 5.10
CA ASP A 68 5.02 4.08 5.48
C ASP A 68 6.13 3.52 4.56
N THR A 69 6.05 3.76 3.25
CA THR A 69 7.12 3.39 2.31
C THR A 69 8.45 4.10 2.61
N LYS A 70 8.42 5.36 3.06
CA LYS A 70 9.64 6.08 3.44
C LYS A 70 10.28 5.48 4.70
N ALA A 71 9.47 5.08 5.68
CA ALA A 71 9.98 4.43 6.91
C ALA A 71 10.60 3.06 6.60
N GLU A 72 9.98 2.27 5.73
CA GLU A 72 10.51 0.95 5.32
C GLU A 72 11.82 1.07 4.54
N ILE A 73 11.95 2.06 3.65
CA ILE A 73 13.19 2.31 2.90
C ILE A 73 14.31 2.78 3.82
N GLN A 74 14.00 3.58 4.84
CA GLN A 74 14.97 4.04 5.83
C GLN A 74 15.51 2.83 6.63
N GLU A 75 14.62 1.99 7.15
CA GLU A 75 15.00 0.80 7.92
C GLU A 75 15.83 -0.20 7.09
N GLN A 76 15.49 -0.37 5.81
CA GLN A 76 16.25 -1.20 4.87
C GLN A 76 17.64 -0.60 4.53
N ALA A 77 17.77 0.73 4.51
CA ALA A 77 19.05 1.39 4.33
C ALA A 77 19.96 1.27 5.56
N ASP A 78 19.39 1.31 6.76
CA ASP A 78 20.14 1.16 8.02
C ASP A 78 20.67 -0.28 8.19
N VAL A 79 19.89 -1.32 7.85
CA VAL A 79 20.40 -2.71 7.84
C VAL A 79 21.45 -2.93 6.74
N ALA A 80 21.27 -2.34 5.55
CA ALA A 80 22.29 -2.40 4.51
C ALA A 80 23.59 -1.72 4.96
N ALA A 81 23.50 -0.56 5.63
CA ALA A 81 24.67 0.13 6.17
C ALA A 81 25.39 -0.70 7.25
N ALA A 82 24.64 -1.35 8.14
CA ALA A 82 25.21 -2.23 9.17
C ALA A 82 25.88 -3.48 8.58
N GLN A 83 25.32 -4.04 7.50
CA GLN A 83 25.91 -5.17 6.78
C GLN A 83 27.19 -4.80 6.03
N ASN A 84 27.31 -3.56 5.56
CA ASN A 84 28.50 -3.06 4.84
C ASN A 84 29.61 -2.54 5.77
N ALA A 85 29.44 -2.58 7.10
CA ALA A 85 30.46 -2.13 8.02
C ALA A 85 31.73 -3.01 7.95
N PRO A 86 32.95 -2.43 7.97
CA PRO A 86 34.18 -3.20 7.93
C PRO A 86 34.26 -4.21 9.07
N GLY A 87 34.32 -5.50 8.74
CA GLY A 87 34.40 -6.59 9.72
C GLY A 87 33.06 -7.13 10.21
N ALA A 88 31.93 -6.57 9.77
CA ALA A 88 30.61 -7.15 10.04
C ALA A 88 30.53 -8.56 9.44
N LYS A 89 30.00 -9.49 10.23
CA LYS A 89 29.66 -10.84 9.78
C LYS A 89 28.17 -11.03 10.02
N THR A 90 27.47 -11.51 9.00
CA THR A 90 26.08 -11.91 9.11
C THR A 90 26.04 -13.40 9.39
N ASP A 91 25.40 -13.81 10.48
CA ASP A 91 25.15 -15.23 10.74
C ASP A 91 24.10 -15.76 9.77
N CYS A 92 24.44 -16.83 9.06
CA CYS A 92 23.58 -17.48 8.07
C CYS A 92 23.07 -18.84 8.57
N GLY A 93 23.30 -19.17 9.86
CA GLY A 93 22.97 -20.45 10.43
C GLY A 93 23.95 -21.58 10.06
N GLY A 94 23.83 -22.73 10.73
CA GLY A 94 24.58 -23.95 10.40
C GLY A 94 26.11 -23.83 10.52
N GLY A 95 26.59 -22.89 11.34
CA GLY A 95 28.02 -22.58 11.49
C GLY A 95 28.60 -21.79 10.31
N VAL A 96 27.77 -21.09 9.53
CA VAL A 96 28.18 -20.30 8.37
C VAL A 96 27.93 -18.82 8.63
N GLN A 97 28.94 -17.99 8.37
CA GLN A 97 28.82 -16.54 8.46
C GLN A 97 29.29 -15.89 7.16
N ALA A 98 28.52 -14.93 6.67
CA ALA A 98 28.84 -14.14 5.49
C ALA A 98 29.51 -12.81 5.89
N GLY A 99 30.57 -12.41 5.18
CA GLY A 99 31.17 -11.09 5.32
C GLY A 99 30.39 -9.99 4.59
N PRO A 100 30.86 -8.73 4.65
CA PRO A 100 30.11 -7.56 4.19
C PRO A 100 29.69 -7.54 2.71
N ASN A 101 30.40 -8.26 1.84
CA ASN A 101 30.12 -8.36 0.40
C ASN A 101 29.63 -9.76 0.01
N THR A 102 28.90 -10.43 0.89
CA THR A 102 28.54 -11.84 0.72
C THR A 102 27.11 -12.05 1.19
N SER A 103 26.25 -12.58 0.32
CA SER A 103 24.90 -12.98 0.71
C SER A 103 24.91 -14.32 1.43
N CYS A 104 23.96 -14.56 2.33
CA CYS A 104 23.87 -15.84 3.02
C CYS A 104 23.65 -17.02 2.07
N SER A 105 22.84 -16.83 1.02
CA SER A 105 22.66 -17.86 -0.01
C SER A 105 23.95 -18.24 -0.72
N PHE A 106 24.83 -17.26 -1.00
CA PHE A 106 26.14 -17.55 -1.55
C PHE A 106 27.04 -18.24 -0.50
N ALA A 107 27.04 -17.77 0.75
CA ALA A 107 27.82 -18.35 1.83
C ALA A 107 27.47 -19.84 2.08
N GLU A 108 26.19 -20.18 2.04
CA GLU A 108 25.69 -21.56 2.15
C GLU A 108 26.19 -22.45 1.00
N ASN A 109 26.15 -21.95 -0.24
CA ASN A 109 26.69 -22.69 -1.39
C ASN A 109 28.19 -22.94 -1.26
N VAL A 110 28.94 -21.95 -0.78
CA VAL A 110 30.39 -22.10 -0.52
C VAL A 110 30.63 -23.14 0.57
N ALA A 111 29.89 -23.05 1.68
CA ALA A 111 30.01 -23.99 2.80
C ALA A 111 29.66 -25.42 2.40
N SER A 112 28.57 -25.61 1.64
CA SER A 112 28.16 -26.91 1.11
C SER A 112 29.24 -27.51 0.20
N LYS A 113 29.77 -26.72 -0.73
CA LYS A 113 30.83 -27.20 -1.65
C LYS A 113 32.13 -27.50 -0.92
N PHE A 114 32.52 -26.68 0.06
CA PHE A 114 33.70 -26.93 0.89
C PHE A 114 33.54 -28.21 1.70
N LYS A 115 32.40 -28.40 2.40
CA LYS A 115 32.13 -29.61 3.19
C LYS A 115 32.08 -30.87 2.31
N SER A 116 31.64 -30.76 1.06
CA SER A 116 31.60 -31.88 0.11
C SER A 116 32.96 -32.26 -0.47
N THR A 117 33.83 -31.28 -0.74
CA THR A 117 35.07 -31.51 -1.51
C THR A 117 36.34 -31.41 -0.68
N GLY A 118 36.32 -30.62 0.40
CA GLY A 118 37.50 -30.26 1.20
C GLY A 118 38.55 -29.44 0.45
N GLN A 119 38.27 -28.97 -0.76
CA GLN A 119 39.26 -28.30 -1.60
C GLN A 119 39.56 -26.86 -1.13
N SER A 120 40.82 -26.47 -1.22
CA SER A 120 41.26 -25.10 -0.92
C SER A 120 40.91 -24.09 -2.02
N SER A 121 40.47 -24.52 -3.20
CA SER A 121 39.98 -23.64 -4.26
C SER A 121 38.68 -24.19 -4.82
N LEU A 122 37.64 -23.35 -4.88
CA LEU A 122 36.27 -23.73 -5.20
C LEU A 122 35.69 -22.77 -6.24
N SER A 123 35.05 -23.30 -7.27
CA SER A 123 34.17 -22.50 -8.15
C SER A 123 32.73 -22.63 -7.68
N VAL A 124 32.09 -21.55 -7.23
CA VAL A 124 30.77 -21.57 -6.56
C VAL A 124 29.83 -20.60 -7.23
N TYR A 125 28.59 -21.04 -7.51
CA TYR A 125 27.54 -20.21 -8.09
C TYR A 125 26.90 -19.28 -7.04
N SER A 126 26.69 -18.02 -7.41
CA SER A 126 25.99 -16.99 -6.64
C SER A 126 24.59 -16.77 -7.21
N PRO A 127 23.52 -17.18 -6.50
CA PRO A 127 22.15 -16.90 -6.91
C PRO A 127 21.82 -15.41 -6.93
N THR A 128 22.53 -14.60 -6.15
CA THR A 128 22.32 -13.15 -6.05
C THR A 128 22.80 -12.42 -7.30
N THR A 129 23.87 -12.88 -7.93
CA THR A 129 24.46 -12.22 -9.12
C THR A 129 24.30 -13.02 -10.40
N GLY A 130 23.95 -14.31 -10.33
CA GLY A 130 23.85 -15.19 -11.49
C GLY A 130 25.20 -15.68 -12.03
N GLU A 131 26.29 -15.43 -11.30
CA GLU A 131 27.66 -15.72 -11.74
C GLU A 131 28.31 -16.82 -10.90
N THR A 132 29.38 -17.44 -11.43
CA THR A 132 30.22 -18.37 -10.69
C THR A 132 31.52 -17.69 -10.30
N TYR A 133 31.85 -17.71 -9.01
CA TYR A 133 33.07 -17.12 -8.48
C TYR A 133 34.05 -18.17 -7.99
N THR A 134 35.34 -17.88 -8.14
CA THR A 134 36.41 -18.68 -7.53
C THR A 134 36.70 -18.18 -6.12
N MET A 135 36.64 -19.10 -5.17
CA MET A 135 36.90 -18.89 -3.74
C MET A 135 38.10 -19.72 -3.32
N ASN A 136 38.95 -19.15 -2.48
CA ASN A 136 40.10 -19.83 -1.88
C ASN A 136 39.87 -20.01 -0.38
N CYS A 137 39.88 -21.26 0.07
CA CYS A 137 39.59 -21.67 1.43
C CYS A 137 40.87 -22.04 2.18
N GLY A 138 40.96 -21.60 3.43
CA GLY A 138 42.07 -21.90 4.32
C GLY A 138 41.70 -21.78 5.79
N PRO A 139 42.59 -22.21 6.70
CA PRO A 139 42.32 -22.19 8.13
C PRO A 139 42.11 -20.76 8.65
N TRP A 140 41.20 -20.62 9.62
CA TRP A 140 40.90 -19.39 10.35
C TRP A 140 41.24 -19.54 11.84
N LYS A 141 41.44 -18.40 12.53
CA LYS A 141 42.01 -18.29 13.88
C LYS A 141 41.25 -19.10 14.96
N ASP A 142 39.98 -19.42 14.75
CA ASP A 142 39.08 -20.06 15.71
C ASP A 142 38.74 -21.53 15.35
N ALA A 143 39.72 -22.28 14.82
CA ALA A 143 39.54 -23.67 14.35
C ALA A 143 38.51 -23.86 13.22
N GLY A 144 38.12 -22.78 12.54
CA GLY A 144 37.25 -22.79 11.37
C GLY A 144 38.00 -22.71 10.04
N THR A 145 37.25 -22.68 8.96
CA THR A 145 37.74 -22.37 7.60
C THR A 145 37.20 -21.02 7.15
N VAL A 146 38.04 -20.20 6.54
CA VAL A 146 37.60 -19.01 5.80
C VAL A 146 37.81 -19.24 4.31
N CYS A 147 36.77 -19.01 3.53
CA CYS A 147 36.83 -18.98 2.07
C CYS A 147 36.75 -17.52 1.61
N LYS A 148 37.73 -17.05 0.83
CA LYS A 148 37.81 -15.68 0.29
C LYS A 148 38.04 -15.69 -1.21
N GLY A 149 37.41 -14.78 -1.94
CA GLY A 149 37.59 -14.69 -3.38
C GLY A 149 36.42 -13.98 -4.07
N GLY A 150 36.28 -14.22 -5.38
CA GLY A 150 35.27 -13.57 -6.19
C GLY A 150 35.35 -12.04 -6.11
N ASN A 151 34.20 -11.41 -5.88
CA ASN A 151 34.06 -9.96 -5.72
C ASN A 151 34.25 -9.51 -4.26
N ASN A 152 35.44 -9.71 -3.70
CA ASN A 152 35.76 -9.40 -2.29
C ASN A 152 34.85 -10.13 -1.27
N ALA A 153 34.38 -11.32 -1.64
CA ALA A 153 33.54 -12.14 -0.78
C ALA A 153 34.37 -12.82 0.32
N SER A 154 33.79 -12.95 1.50
CA SER A 154 34.36 -13.75 2.59
C SER A 154 33.29 -14.56 3.27
N VAL A 155 33.56 -15.85 3.46
CA VAL A 155 32.67 -16.82 4.09
C VAL A 155 33.44 -17.51 5.20
N TYR A 156 32.88 -17.53 6.39
CA TYR A 156 33.46 -18.17 7.56
C TYR A 156 32.64 -19.42 7.88
N ILE A 157 33.30 -20.56 7.97
CA ILE A 157 32.70 -21.87 8.23
C ILE A 157 33.31 -22.38 9.52
N THR A 158 32.52 -22.42 10.59
CA THR A 158 32.90 -23.05 11.85
C THR A 158 32.40 -24.49 11.85
N GLY A 159 33.30 -25.42 12.18
CA GLY A 159 32.99 -26.85 12.35
C GLY A 159 32.44 -27.15 13.73
#